data_AF-A0A2A3HJN5-F1
#
_entry.id   AF-A0A2A3HJN5-F1
#
_cell.length_a   1.000
_cell.length_b   1.000
_cell.length_c   1.000
_cell.angle_alpha   90.00
_cell.angle_beta   90.00
_cell.angle_gamma   90.00
#
_symmetry.space_group_name_H-M   'P 1'
#
loop_
_entity.id
_entity.type
_entity.pdbx_description
1 polymer ?
#
loop_
_entity_poly.entity_id
_entity_poly.type
_entity_poly.pdbx_seq_one_letter_code
_entity_poly.pdbx_strand_id
1 'polypeptide(L)'
;MESEKKSEKKFHTKNQHYVPQFYFRKFSIDGKNVGLYNISSKKIVPNAPIKHQCSEDYFYGENGVVETALSALEGRFSNLFNKLELVNASESLPKSMRKNNTLEKIFTKEDFSDLVLFILIQYTRTKTVQKVTDEFLHETLRVILKKEGKPYSESELVKLSLKDSVIHAIQQAIILRPLLHDLKYAVLVNESGTDFLFVANFHRQCD
;
A
#
# COMPACT_ATOMS: atom_id res chain seq x y z
N MET A 1 3.31 47.56 1.08
CA MET A 1 3.15 46.25 1.74
C MET A 1 3.19 45.18 0.66
N GLU A 2 4.39 44.82 0.23
CA GLU A 2 4.59 43.62 -0.57
C GLU A 2 4.33 42.41 0.32
N SER A 3 3.32 41.62 -0.03
CA SER A 3 3.07 40.34 0.61
C SER A 3 4.12 39.34 0.11
N GLU A 4 4.99 38.93 1.02
CA GLU A 4 5.93 37.83 0.82
C GLU A 4 5.16 36.59 0.33
N LYS A 5 5.36 36.23 -0.94
CA LYS A 5 5.08 34.87 -1.43
C LYS A 5 6.02 33.92 -0.69
N LYS A 6 5.57 33.40 0.44
CA LYS A 6 6.21 32.30 1.16
C LYS A 6 6.23 31.11 0.21
N SER A 7 7.38 30.83 -0.39
CA SER A 7 7.56 29.68 -1.27
C SER A 7 7.30 28.41 -0.46
N GLU A 8 6.19 27.73 -0.73
CA GLU A 8 5.89 26.44 -0.15
C GLU A 8 7.04 25.48 -0.44
N LYS A 9 7.57 24.87 0.63
CA LYS A 9 8.71 23.97 0.58
C LYS A 9 8.32 22.71 -0.18
N LYS A 10 8.73 22.61 -1.45
CA LYS A 10 8.53 21.46 -2.35
C LYS A 10 9.22 20.20 -1.79
N PHE A 11 8.57 19.48 -0.88
CA PHE A 11 8.96 18.12 -0.53
C PHE A 11 8.39 17.18 -1.61
N HIS A 12 9.23 16.75 -2.54
CA HIS A 12 8.79 15.91 -3.66
C HIS A 12 9.56 14.61 -3.73
N THR A 13 8.95 13.54 -3.24
CA THR A 13 9.37 12.19 -3.60
C THR A 13 8.77 11.89 -4.97
N LYS A 14 9.62 11.91 -6.00
CA LYS A 14 9.22 11.59 -7.38
C LYS A 14 8.79 10.12 -7.51
N ASN A 15 9.63 9.19 -7.04
CA ASN A 15 9.36 7.76 -7.10
C ASN A 15 8.48 7.32 -5.93
N GLN A 16 7.18 7.18 -6.18
CA GLN A 16 6.19 6.85 -5.16
C GLN A 16 5.82 5.37 -5.28
N HIS A 17 5.97 4.66 -4.17
CA HIS A 17 5.69 3.22 -4.14
C HIS A 17 4.20 2.98 -3.94
N TYR A 18 3.66 1.94 -4.56
CA TYR A 18 2.32 1.41 -4.26
C TYR A 18 2.37 0.10 -3.45
N VAL A 19 3.55 -0.54 -3.37
CA VAL A 19 3.87 -1.50 -2.30
C VAL A 19 5.02 -0.96 -1.46
N PRO A 20 4.87 -0.82 -0.12
CA PRO A 20 5.88 -0.27 0.76
C PRO A 20 7.23 -0.95 0.63
N GLN A 21 8.31 -0.18 0.61
CA GLN A 21 9.65 -0.75 0.61
C GLN A 21 9.96 -1.54 1.89
N PHE A 22 9.41 -1.13 3.04
CA PHE A 22 9.63 -1.86 4.29
C PHE A 22 9.15 -3.30 4.19
N TYR A 23 8.07 -3.54 3.45
CA TYR A 23 7.50 -4.86 3.27
C TYR A 23 8.39 -5.73 2.38
N PHE A 24 8.94 -5.18 1.30
CA PHE A 24 9.94 -5.89 0.49
C PHE A 24 11.19 -6.28 1.28
N ARG A 25 11.64 -5.42 2.20
CA ARG A 25 12.83 -5.71 3.03
C ARG A 25 12.66 -6.95 3.90
N LYS A 26 11.42 -7.39 4.16
CA LYS A 26 11.11 -8.62 4.91
C LYS A 26 11.45 -9.89 4.12
N PHE A 27 11.60 -9.77 2.80
CA PHE A 27 11.95 -10.87 1.88
C PHE A 27 13.33 -10.65 1.24
N SER A 28 14.15 -9.78 1.84
CA SER A 28 15.44 -9.36 1.31
C SER A 28 16.56 -9.86 2.21
N ILE A 29 17.60 -10.43 1.61
CA ILE A 29 18.79 -10.89 2.33
C ILE A 29 19.68 -9.69 2.72
N ASP A 30 19.80 -8.69 1.83
CA ASP A 30 20.71 -7.55 2.00
C ASP A 30 19.97 -6.22 2.33
N GLY A 31 18.65 -6.28 2.49
CA GLY A 31 17.77 -5.13 2.71
C GLY A 31 17.61 -4.19 1.51
N LYS A 32 18.18 -4.50 0.35
CA LYS A 32 18.21 -3.62 -0.85
C LYS A 32 17.64 -4.28 -2.09
N ASN A 33 17.80 -5.59 -2.21
CA ASN A 33 17.43 -6.38 -3.37
C ASN A 33 16.51 -7.54 -2.96
N VAL A 34 15.65 -7.96 -3.89
CA VAL A 34 14.79 -9.13 -3.72
C VAL A 34 14.92 -10.06 -4.92
N GLY A 35 14.76 -11.36 -4.68
CA GLY A 35 14.59 -12.32 -5.76
C GLY A 35 13.24 -12.10 -6.43
N LEU A 36 13.24 -11.83 -7.74
CA LEU A 36 12.04 -11.57 -8.51
C LEU A 36 11.85 -12.69 -9.56
N TYR A 37 10.67 -13.30 -9.55
CA TYR A 37 10.21 -14.12 -10.66
C TYR A 37 9.19 -13.33 -11.48
N ASN A 38 9.54 -12.99 -12.71
CA ASN A 38 8.64 -12.32 -13.62
C ASN A 38 7.76 -13.36 -14.35
N ILE A 39 6.48 -13.40 -14.01
CA ILE A 39 5.53 -14.40 -14.52
C ILE A 39 5.37 -14.31 -16.04
N SER A 40 5.21 -13.09 -16.60
CA SER A 40 4.93 -12.92 -18.04
C SER A 40 6.10 -13.37 -18.93
N SER A 41 7.32 -13.01 -18.55
CA SER A 41 8.53 -13.41 -19.26
C SER A 41 9.13 -14.75 -18.81
N LYS A 42 8.59 -15.35 -17.73
CA LYS A 42 9.10 -16.57 -17.06
C LYS A 42 10.57 -16.47 -16.65
N LYS A 43 11.06 -15.26 -16.34
CA LYS A 43 12.48 -14.99 -16.00
C LYS A 43 12.68 -14.79 -14.51
N ILE A 44 13.80 -15.31 -14.01
CA ILE A 44 14.29 -15.05 -12.65
C ILE A 44 15.27 -13.87 -12.71
N VAL A 45 15.08 -12.90 -11.84
CA VAL A 45 16.01 -11.79 -11.57
C VAL A 45 16.45 -11.92 -10.10
N PRO A 46 17.64 -12.49 -9.83
CA PRO A 46 18.07 -12.81 -8.46
C PRO A 46 18.22 -11.60 -7.55
N ASN A 47 18.65 -10.46 -8.11
CA ASN A 47 18.96 -9.24 -7.36
C ASN A 47 18.18 -8.04 -7.91
N ALA A 48 16.85 -8.10 -7.89
CA ALA A 48 16.03 -6.99 -8.34
C ALA A 48 16.04 -5.86 -7.29
N PRO A 49 16.43 -4.62 -7.63
CA PRO A 49 16.46 -3.53 -6.66
C PRO A 49 15.07 -3.16 -6.17
N ILE A 50 14.86 -3.19 -4.85
CA ILE A 50 13.57 -2.85 -4.19
C ILE A 50 13.09 -1.46 -4.59
N LYS A 51 14.03 -0.51 -4.73
CA LYS A 51 13.76 0.89 -5.06
C LYS A 51 12.93 1.07 -6.35
N HIS A 52 12.99 0.12 -7.27
CA HIS A 52 12.29 0.18 -8.55
C HIS A 52 11.13 -0.81 -8.65
N GLN A 53 10.78 -1.48 -7.55
CA GLN A 53 9.65 -2.42 -7.51
C GLN A 53 8.41 -1.73 -6.96
N CYS A 54 7.28 -2.03 -7.59
CA CYS A 54 5.97 -1.49 -7.23
C CYS A 54 5.98 0.03 -7.01
N SER A 55 6.55 0.78 -7.95
CA SER A 55 6.60 2.23 -7.89
C SER A 55 6.34 2.87 -9.23
N GLU A 56 6.00 4.15 -9.20
CA GLU A 56 5.81 5.00 -10.37
C GLU A 56 6.11 6.45 -10.01
N ASP A 57 6.48 7.24 -11.02
CA ASP A 57 6.67 8.67 -10.86
C ASP A 57 5.32 9.32 -10.54
N TYR A 58 5.23 9.99 -9.38
CA TYR A 58 4.07 10.76 -8.94
C TYR A 58 2.74 9.97 -8.90
N PHE A 59 2.78 8.71 -8.47
CA PHE A 59 1.60 7.83 -8.40
C PHE A 59 0.41 8.41 -7.60
N TYR A 60 0.66 9.22 -6.58
CA TYR A 60 -0.34 9.96 -5.78
C TYR A 60 -0.39 11.46 -6.10
N GLY A 61 0.22 11.87 -7.21
CA GLY A 61 0.40 13.26 -7.59
C GLY A 61 1.64 13.93 -6.98
N GLU A 62 1.79 15.20 -7.32
CA GLU A 62 3.04 15.95 -7.11
C GLU A 62 3.12 16.66 -5.76
N ASN A 63 1.99 16.87 -5.06
CA ASN A 63 1.95 17.70 -3.85
C ASN A 63 2.60 17.04 -2.61
N GLY A 64 2.93 15.74 -2.66
CA GLY A 64 3.61 15.00 -1.59
C GLY A 64 2.77 14.76 -0.33
N VAL A 65 1.52 15.23 -0.27
CA VAL A 65 0.65 15.12 0.92
C VAL A 65 0.33 13.66 1.22
N VAL A 66 -0.12 12.92 0.21
CA VAL A 66 -0.50 11.51 0.35
C VAL A 66 0.71 10.64 0.63
N GLU A 67 1.83 10.86 -0.06
CA GLU A 67 3.08 10.14 0.19
C GLU A 67 3.56 10.31 1.64
N THR A 68 3.49 11.53 2.18
CA THR A 68 3.87 11.82 3.57
C THR A 68 2.95 11.09 4.55
N ALA A 69 1.64 11.11 4.31
CA ALA A 69 0.65 10.42 5.14
C ALA A 69 0.85 8.89 5.11
N LEU A 70 1.07 8.32 3.93
CA LEU A 70 1.38 6.89 3.76
C LEU A 70 2.68 6.52 4.47
N SER A 71 3.73 7.34 4.36
CA SER A 71 5.00 7.08 5.05
C SER A 71 4.83 7.01 6.58
N ALA A 72 3.96 7.83 7.17
CA ALA A 72 3.67 7.77 8.60
C ALA A 72 2.94 6.46 8.98
N LEU A 73 1.99 6.01 8.15
CA LEU A 73 1.32 4.71 8.31
C LEU A 73 2.30 3.55 8.14
N GLU A 74 3.22 3.62 7.18
CA GLU A 74 4.25 2.60 6.94
C GLU A 74 5.15 2.40 8.17
N GLY A 75 5.42 3.44 8.97
CA GLY A 75 6.12 3.29 10.24
C GLY A 75 5.35 2.42 11.25
N ARG A 76 4.03 2.62 11.35
CA ARG A 76 3.15 1.79 12.21
C ARG A 76 3.10 0.35 11.71
N PHE A 77 2.93 0.16 10.41
CA PHE A 77 2.92 -1.16 9.80
C PHE A 77 4.26 -1.88 9.99
N SER A 78 5.39 -1.18 9.81
CA SER A 78 6.70 -1.78 10.03
C SER A 78 6.85 -2.30 11.47
N ASN A 79 6.37 -1.56 12.46
CA ASN A 79 6.38 -2.01 13.86
C ASN A 79 5.50 -3.24 14.08
N LEU A 80 4.29 -3.26 13.50
CA LEU A 80 3.40 -4.41 13.52
C LEU A 80 4.07 -5.66 12.93
N PHE A 81 4.72 -5.55 11.77
CA PHE A 81 5.40 -6.67 11.13
C PHE A 81 6.62 -7.14 11.92
N ASN A 82 7.36 -6.23 12.58
CA ASN A 82 8.43 -6.62 13.49
C ASN A 82 7.90 -7.47 14.67
N LYS A 83 6.71 -7.14 15.21
CA LYS A 83 6.07 -7.98 16.24
C LYS A 83 5.73 -9.38 15.72
N LEU A 84 5.25 -9.49 14.48
CA LEU A 84 4.95 -10.79 13.84
C LEU A 84 6.21 -11.66 13.69
N GLU A 85 7.33 -11.06 13.30
CA GLU A 85 8.61 -11.78 13.18
C GLU A 85 9.13 -12.30 14.52
N LEU A 86 8.98 -11.54 15.60
CA LEU A 86 9.35 -11.98 16.95
C LEU A 86 8.57 -13.21 17.39
N VAL A 87 7.30 -13.33 16.96
CA VAL A 87 6.50 -14.53 17.21
C VAL A 87 7.02 -15.74 16.42
N ASN A 88 7.44 -15.53 15.17
CA ASN A 88 8.00 -16.60 14.36
C ASN A 88 9.36 -17.10 14.90
N ALA A 89 10.18 -16.20 15.46
CA ALA A 89 11.49 -16.51 16.06
C ALA A 89 11.43 -17.19 17.45
N SER A 90 10.30 -17.83 17.79
CA SER A 90 9.94 -18.26 19.15
C SER A 90 10.82 -19.34 19.80
N GLU A 91 11.93 -19.78 19.19
CA GLU A 91 13.02 -20.41 19.94
C GLU A 91 13.69 -19.44 20.94
N SER A 92 13.59 -18.13 20.73
CA SER A 92 14.18 -17.09 21.59
C SER A 92 13.25 -16.53 22.68
N LEU A 93 11.94 -16.80 22.60
CA LEU A 93 10.98 -16.33 23.61
C LEU A 93 11.09 -17.16 24.91
N PRO A 94 11.06 -16.51 26.10
CA PRO A 94 11.05 -17.21 27.38
C PRO A 94 9.92 -18.25 27.43
N LYS A 95 10.21 -19.43 27.97
CA LYS A 95 9.25 -20.57 28.02
C LYS A 95 7.89 -20.20 28.66
N SER A 96 7.85 -19.20 29.55
CA SER A 96 6.63 -18.66 30.16
C SER A 96 5.70 -17.96 29.15
N MET A 97 6.26 -17.43 28.06
CA MET A 97 5.52 -16.78 26.98
C MET A 97 5.14 -17.74 25.84
N ARG A 98 5.48 -19.02 25.90
CA ARG A 98 5.12 -20.00 24.85
C ARG A 98 3.74 -20.67 25.03
N LYS A 99 3.06 -20.48 26.17
CA LYS A 99 1.76 -21.13 26.45
C LYS A 99 0.60 -20.35 25.82
N ASN A 100 -0.03 -20.94 24.80
CA ASN A 100 -1.40 -20.84 24.25
C ASN A 100 -2.18 -19.50 24.28
N ASN A 101 -1.57 -18.36 24.61
CA ASN A 101 -2.21 -17.04 24.56
C ASN A 101 -1.21 -15.90 24.29
N THR A 102 -0.13 -16.21 23.56
CA THR A 102 0.99 -15.30 23.31
C THR A 102 0.63 -14.21 22.31
N LEU A 103 -0.15 -14.55 21.28
CA LEU A 103 -0.59 -13.59 20.28
C LEU A 103 -1.47 -12.50 20.89
N GLU A 104 -2.46 -12.83 21.71
CA GLU A 104 -3.32 -11.83 22.37
C GLU A 104 -2.55 -10.95 23.38
N LYS A 105 -1.40 -11.41 23.87
CA LYS A 105 -0.51 -10.62 24.76
C LYS A 105 0.46 -9.73 23.98
N ILE A 106 0.81 -10.09 22.74
CA ILE A 106 1.74 -9.36 21.87
C ILE A 106 0.99 -8.38 20.97
N PHE A 107 -0.17 -8.79 20.45
CA PHE A 107 -1.03 -8.02 19.55
C PHE A 107 -2.16 -7.38 20.34
N THR A 108 -2.19 -6.05 20.32
CA THR A 108 -3.31 -5.29 20.87
C THR A 108 -4.45 -5.21 19.85
N LYS A 109 -5.61 -4.66 20.29
CA LYS A 109 -6.71 -4.35 19.35
C LYS A 109 -6.28 -3.34 18.29
N GLU A 110 -5.39 -2.42 18.65
CA GLU A 110 -4.79 -1.44 17.75
C GLU A 110 -3.88 -2.11 16.71
N ASP A 111 -3.11 -3.12 17.09
CA ASP A 111 -2.30 -3.89 16.14
C ASP A 111 -3.17 -4.61 15.11
N PHE A 112 -4.27 -5.23 15.53
CA PHE A 112 -5.23 -5.85 14.61
C PHE A 112 -5.90 -4.79 13.71
N SER A 113 -6.26 -3.66 14.29
CA SER A 113 -6.78 -2.51 13.57
C SER A 113 -5.85 -2.05 12.44
N ASP A 114 -4.54 -2.02 12.72
CA ASP A 114 -3.50 -1.61 11.79
C ASP A 114 -3.22 -2.67 10.73
N LEU A 115 -3.35 -3.95 11.08
CA LEU A 115 -3.30 -5.05 10.11
C LEU A 115 -4.43 -4.94 9.09
N VAL A 116 -5.66 -4.73 9.55
CA VAL A 116 -6.83 -4.55 8.68
C VAL A 116 -6.64 -3.33 7.78
N LEU A 117 -6.17 -2.22 8.34
CA LEU A 117 -5.89 -1.01 7.57
C LEU A 117 -4.80 -1.22 6.53
N PHE A 118 -3.71 -1.92 6.89
CA PHE A 118 -2.64 -2.27 5.97
C PHE A 118 -3.19 -3.09 4.79
N ILE A 119 -3.98 -4.15 5.06
CA ILE A 119 -4.57 -4.99 4.02
C ILE A 119 -5.45 -4.16 3.08
N LEU A 120 -6.32 -3.31 3.62
CA LEU A 120 -7.22 -2.45 2.85
C LEU A 120 -6.46 -1.45 1.97
N ILE A 121 -5.45 -0.78 2.53
CA ILE A 121 -4.61 0.14 1.77
C ILE A 121 -3.88 -0.63 0.67
N GLN A 122 -3.24 -1.76 0.98
CA GLN A 122 -2.52 -2.53 -0.03
C GLN A 122 -3.43 -3.12 -1.11
N TYR A 123 -4.68 -3.44 -0.79
CA TYR A 123 -5.68 -3.88 -1.76
C TYR A 123 -6.06 -2.75 -2.72
N THR A 124 -6.27 -1.53 -2.19
CA THR A 124 -6.70 -0.36 -2.97
C THR A 124 -5.55 0.35 -3.71
N ARG A 125 -4.32 0.23 -3.21
CA ARG A 125 -3.11 0.89 -3.69
C ARG A 125 -2.45 0.07 -4.81
N THR A 126 -3.17 -0.14 -5.92
CA THR A 126 -2.66 -0.86 -7.09
C THR A 126 -3.05 -0.17 -8.40
N LYS A 127 -2.29 -0.40 -9.48
CA LYS A 127 -2.62 0.12 -10.82
C LYS A 127 -3.97 -0.35 -11.35
N THR A 128 -4.36 -1.58 -11.01
CA THR A 128 -5.66 -2.12 -11.42
C THR A 128 -6.79 -1.34 -10.75
N VAL A 129 -6.70 -1.11 -9.44
CA VAL A 129 -7.72 -0.33 -8.71
C VAL A 129 -7.73 1.12 -9.16
N GLN A 130 -6.57 1.72 -9.45
CA GLN A 130 -6.49 3.05 -10.08
C GLN A 130 -7.37 3.11 -11.33
N LYS A 131 -7.13 2.21 -12.29
CA LYS A 131 -7.85 2.19 -13.56
C LYS A 131 -9.36 2.00 -13.38
N VAL A 132 -9.77 1.06 -12.53
CA VAL A 132 -11.20 0.82 -12.25
C VAL A 132 -11.84 2.04 -11.60
N THR A 133 -11.13 2.71 -10.68
CA THR A 133 -11.64 3.91 -10.01
C THR A 133 -11.67 5.10 -10.95
N ASP A 134 -10.71 5.22 -11.88
CA ASP A 134 -10.71 6.23 -12.94
C ASP A 134 -11.94 6.11 -13.84
N GLU A 135 -12.23 4.89 -14.32
CA GLU A 135 -13.40 4.63 -15.16
C GLU A 135 -14.71 4.97 -14.41
N PHE A 136 -14.79 4.59 -13.14
CA PHE A 136 -15.94 4.89 -12.29
C PHE A 136 -16.13 6.40 -12.04
N LEU A 137 -15.06 7.11 -11.69
CA LEU A 137 -15.11 8.56 -11.43
C LEU A 137 -15.42 9.34 -12.71
N HIS A 138 -14.83 8.95 -13.84
CA HIS A 138 -15.12 9.54 -15.14
C HIS A 138 -16.60 9.47 -15.49
N GLU A 139 -17.20 8.27 -15.44
CA GLU A 139 -18.63 8.10 -15.75
C GLU A 139 -19.53 8.80 -14.72
N THR A 140 -19.16 8.79 -13.45
CA THR A 140 -19.91 9.51 -12.40
C THR A 140 -19.93 11.03 -12.67
N LEU A 141 -18.77 11.62 -12.94
CA LEU A 141 -18.65 13.05 -13.25
C LEU A 141 -19.40 13.41 -14.54
N ARG A 142 -19.29 12.57 -15.56
CA ARG A 142 -19.99 12.72 -16.84
C ARG A 142 -21.51 12.80 -16.64
N VAL A 143 -22.07 11.91 -15.82
CA VAL A 143 -23.51 11.90 -15.49
C VAL A 143 -23.90 13.15 -14.70
N ILE A 144 -23.11 13.56 -13.70
CA ILE A 144 -23.36 14.76 -12.88
C ILE A 144 -23.39 16.02 -13.76
N LEU A 145 -22.35 16.25 -14.56
CA LEU A 145 -22.26 17.46 -15.38
C LEU A 145 -23.34 17.52 -16.46
N LYS A 146 -23.69 16.37 -17.07
CA LYS A 146 -24.81 16.28 -18.00
C LYS A 146 -26.13 16.67 -17.35
N LYS A 147 -26.34 16.27 -16.09
CA LYS A 147 -27.54 16.64 -15.31
C LYS A 147 -27.55 18.12 -14.91
N GLU A 148 -26.39 18.70 -14.60
CA GLU A 148 -26.27 20.13 -14.25
C GLU A 148 -26.28 21.07 -15.47
N GLY A 149 -26.26 20.53 -16.69
CA GLY A 149 -26.20 21.32 -17.93
C GLY A 149 -24.88 22.09 -18.09
N LYS A 150 -23.83 21.72 -17.35
CA LYS A 150 -22.54 22.40 -17.41
C LYS A 150 -21.76 21.91 -18.64
N PRO A 151 -21.26 22.81 -19.50
CA PRO A 151 -20.37 22.41 -20.59
C PRO A 151 -19.05 21.88 -20.01
N TYR A 152 -18.51 20.82 -20.62
CA TYR A 152 -17.20 20.27 -20.28
C TYR A 152 -16.51 19.71 -21.52
N SER A 153 -15.19 19.69 -21.53
CA SER A 153 -14.41 18.87 -22.47
C SER A 153 -14.05 17.52 -21.84
N GLU A 154 -13.91 16.49 -22.68
CA GLU A 154 -13.43 15.17 -22.21
C GLU A 154 -12.03 15.25 -21.58
N SER A 155 -11.19 16.17 -22.06
CA SER A 155 -9.84 16.36 -21.50
C SER A 155 -9.84 16.89 -20.07
N GLU A 156 -10.84 17.70 -19.69
CA GLU A 156 -10.99 18.23 -18.34
C GLU A 156 -11.55 17.17 -17.40
N LEU A 157 -12.52 16.38 -17.87
CA LEU A 157 -13.08 15.24 -17.13
C LEU A 157 -11.99 14.22 -16.77
N VAL A 158 -11.19 13.82 -17.76
CA VAL A 158 -10.10 12.85 -17.56
C VAL A 158 -9.08 13.38 -16.56
N LYS A 159 -8.67 14.65 -16.67
CA LYS A 159 -7.72 15.25 -15.72
C LYS A 159 -8.25 15.28 -14.28
N LEU A 160 -9.53 15.58 -14.10
CA LEU A 160 -10.15 15.61 -12.77
C LEU A 160 -10.25 14.20 -12.17
N SER A 161 -10.62 13.21 -12.98
CA SER A 161 -10.72 11.80 -12.56
C SER A 161 -9.35 11.21 -12.16
N LEU A 162 -8.33 11.40 -13.02
CA LEU A 162 -7.00 10.80 -12.85
C LEU A 162 -6.24 11.30 -11.62
N LYS A 163 -6.44 12.57 -11.24
CA LYS A 163 -5.69 13.16 -10.13
C LYS A 163 -6.06 12.53 -8.78
N ASP A 164 -7.28 12.02 -8.67
CA ASP A 164 -7.88 11.68 -7.40
C ASP A 164 -8.26 10.19 -7.26
N SER A 165 -8.15 9.35 -8.30
CA SER A 165 -8.71 7.99 -8.26
C SER A 165 -8.08 7.05 -7.22
N VAL A 166 -6.75 6.93 -7.20
CA VAL A 166 -6.05 6.12 -6.19
C VAL A 166 -6.28 6.70 -4.79
N ILE A 167 -6.25 8.02 -4.68
CA ILE A 167 -6.47 8.73 -3.41
C ILE A 167 -7.87 8.44 -2.90
N HIS A 168 -8.87 8.49 -3.78
CA HIS A 168 -10.26 8.18 -3.50
C HIS A 168 -10.41 6.73 -3.04
N ALA A 169 -9.78 5.78 -3.74
CA ALA A 169 -9.81 4.37 -3.35
C ALA A 169 -9.22 4.15 -1.94
N ILE A 170 -8.08 4.79 -1.63
CA ILE A 170 -7.46 4.74 -0.30
C ILE A 170 -8.37 5.39 0.75
N GLN A 171 -9.00 6.52 0.45
CA GLN A 171 -9.97 7.17 1.36
C GLN A 171 -11.16 6.26 1.64
N GLN A 172 -11.72 5.60 0.63
CA GLN A 172 -12.80 4.64 0.81
C GLN A 172 -12.36 3.46 1.67
N ALA A 173 -11.15 2.92 1.49
CA ALA A 173 -10.59 1.90 2.37
C ALA A 173 -10.55 2.35 3.83
N ILE A 174 -10.13 3.59 4.10
CA ILE A 174 -10.09 4.14 5.46
C ILE A 174 -11.50 4.28 6.04
N ILE A 175 -12.45 4.80 5.26
CA ILE A 175 -13.84 5.03 5.67
C ILE A 175 -14.56 3.71 5.96
N LEU A 176 -14.38 2.71 5.09
CA LEU A 176 -15.07 1.41 5.16
C LEU A 176 -14.39 0.42 6.10
N ARG A 177 -13.21 0.74 6.63
CA ARG A 177 -12.47 -0.10 7.60
C ARG A 177 -13.31 -0.67 8.74
N PRO A 178 -14.26 0.07 9.38
CA PRO A 178 -15.10 -0.47 10.44
C PRO A 178 -15.90 -1.71 10.04
N LEU A 179 -16.21 -1.87 8.75
CA LEU A 179 -16.93 -3.04 8.23
C LEU A 179 -16.13 -4.34 8.31
N LEU A 180 -14.81 -4.26 8.55
CA LEU A 180 -13.92 -5.41 8.66
C LEU A 180 -13.50 -5.70 10.10
N HIS A 181 -14.07 -5.03 11.10
CA HIS A 181 -13.68 -5.22 12.51
C HIS A 181 -14.15 -6.53 13.11
N ASP A 182 -15.16 -7.17 12.51
CA ASP A 182 -15.68 -8.48 12.90
C ASP A 182 -14.86 -9.63 12.31
N LEU A 183 -13.94 -9.35 11.38
CA LEU A 183 -13.02 -10.35 10.85
C LEU A 183 -12.17 -10.94 11.97
N LYS A 184 -12.03 -12.27 11.94
CA LYS A 184 -11.10 -13.01 12.79
C LYS A 184 -9.81 -13.23 12.01
N TYR A 185 -8.68 -13.23 12.71
CA TYR A 185 -7.38 -13.52 12.12
C TYR A 185 -6.77 -14.78 12.72
N ALA A 186 -5.91 -15.42 11.93
CA ALA A 186 -5.03 -16.48 12.36
C ALA A 186 -3.61 -16.12 11.91
N VAL A 187 -2.64 -16.28 12.81
CA VAL A 187 -1.21 -16.15 12.47
C VAL A 187 -0.67 -17.55 12.21
N LEU A 188 -0.13 -17.76 11.02
CA LEU A 188 0.50 -19.03 10.63
C LEU A 188 2.00 -18.92 10.86
N VAL A 189 2.53 -19.84 11.67
CA VAL A 189 3.98 -19.98 11.91
C VAL A 189 4.52 -20.97 10.88
N ASN A 190 5.57 -20.58 10.17
CA ASN A 190 6.22 -21.47 9.20
C ASN A 190 7.37 -22.21 9.87
N GLU A 191 7.13 -23.48 10.17
CA GLU A 191 8.13 -24.38 10.76
C GLU A 191 8.91 -25.19 9.70
N SER A 192 8.68 -24.90 8.41
CA SER A 192 9.39 -25.57 7.32
C SER A 192 10.73 -24.89 7.04
N GLY A 193 11.64 -25.61 6.36
CA GLY A 193 12.88 -25.04 5.85
C GLY A 193 12.72 -24.21 4.56
N THR A 194 11.48 -23.93 4.13
CA THR A 194 11.19 -23.15 2.92
C THR A 194 10.55 -21.83 3.31
N ASP A 195 11.16 -20.71 2.90
CA ASP A 195 10.63 -19.38 3.21
C ASP A 195 9.31 -19.08 2.50
N PHE A 196 8.56 -18.12 3.05
CA PHE A 196 7.37 -17.59 2.40
C PHE A 196 7.71 -16.83 1.12
N LEU A 197 6.90 -17.06 0.09
CA LEU A 197 6.93 -16.27 -1.14
C LEU A 197 5.90 -15.15 -1.06
N PHE A 198 6.34 -13.93 -1.37
CA PHE A 198 5.42 -12.83 -1.62
C PHE A 198 5.06 -12.78 -3.11
N VAL A 199 3.76 -12.79 -3.41
CA VAL A 199 3.25 -12.58 -4.75
C VAL A 199 2.70 -11.15 -4.83
N ALA A 200 3.41 -10.28 -5.54
CA ALA A 200 2.81 -9.05 -6.05
C ALA A 200 2.11 -9.38 -7.37
N ASN A 201 0.78 -9.35 -7.37
CA ASN A 201 0.01 -9.62 -8.58
C ASN A 201 0.04 -8.39 -9.47
N PHE A 202 0.77 -8.48 -10.58
CA PHE A 202 0.88 -7.42 -11.58
C PHE A 202 0.06 -7.80 -12.80
N HIS A 203 -1.09 -7.18 -13.01
CA HIS A 203 -1.58 -7.01 -14.36
C HIS A 203 -0.79 -5.87 -14.99
N ARG A 204 0.41 -6.16 -15.53
CA ARG A 204 0.79 -5.44 -16.74
C ARG A 204 -0.17 -5.95 -17.80
N GLN A 205 -1.14 -5.13 -18.20
CA GLN A 205 -1.61 -5.26 -19.57
C GLN A 205 -0.35 -5.09 -20.43
N CYS A 206 0.06 -6.18 -21.06
CA CYS A 206 1.10 -6.18 -22.07
C CYS A 206 0.64 -5.31 -23.25
N ASP A 207 1.61 -4.54 -23.74
CA ASP A 207 1.74 -3.86 -25.03
C ASP A 207 0.69 -2.78 -25.41
#